data_AF-A0A1E3W4B1-F1
#
_entry.id   AF-A0A1E3W4B1-F1
#
_cell.length_a   1.000
_cell.length_b   1.000
_cell.length_c   1.000
_cell.angle_alpha   90.00
_cell.angle_beta   90.00
_cell.angle_gamma   90.00
#
_symmetry.space_group_name_H-M   'P 1'
#
loop_
_entity.id
_entity.type
_entity.pdbx_description
1 polymer ?
#
loop_
_entity_poly.entity_id
_entity_poly.type
_entity_poly.pdbx_seq_one_letter_code
_entity_poly.pdbx_strand_id
1 'polypeptide(L)' 'MALLDGGRRSADIVANERVICYGLGVEELHELSAAHPNIMITILSNLTREFSERLRHANEEISVLE' A
#
# COMPACT_ATOMS: atom_id res chain seq x y z
N MET A 1 6.87 3.32 3.84
CA MET A 1 5.47 3.33 3.38
C MET A 1 4.72 4.58 3.86
N ALA A 2 4.73 5.65 3.08
CA ALA A 2 4.17 6.97 3.46
C ALA A 2 2.85 6.97 4.25
N LEU A 3 1.86 6.13 3.90
CA LEU A 3 0.58 6.04 4.62
C LEU A 3 0.66 5.36 6.01
N LEU A 4 1.55 4.37 6.19
CA LEU A 4 1.59 3.55 7.42
C LEU A 4 2.68 3.97 8.39
N ASP A 5 3.88 4.24 7.87
CA ASP A 5 5.08 4.49 8.69
C ASP A 5 5.69 5.88 8.41
N GLY A 6 5.05 6.69 7.54
CA GLY A 6 5.58 8.00 7.12
C GLY A 6 6.90 7.91 6.33
N GLY A 7 7.35 6.71 6.00
CA GLY A 7 8.65 6.44 5.41
C GLY A 7 8.72 6.84 3.94
N ARG A 8 9.94 7.19 3.50
CA ARG A 8 10.26 7.55 2.11
C ARG A 8 9.97 6.39 1.16
N ARG A 9 9.88 6.70 -0.14
CA ARG A 9 9.75 5.70 -1.20
C ARG A 9 10.94 4.73 -1.11
N SER A 10 10.65 3.43 -1.12
CA SER A 10 11.64 2.37 -1.09
C SER A 10 12.29 2.13 -2.46
N ALA A 11 11.65 2.60 -3.52
CA ALA A 11 12.10 2.48 -4.90
C ALA A 11 11.46 3.56 -5.78
N ASP A 12 12.05 3.77 -6.94
CA ASP A 12 11.47 4.58 -8.01
C ASP A 12 10.49 3.74 -8.85
N ILE A 13 9.42 4.38 -9.32
CA ILE A 13 8.43 3.75 -10.21
C ILE A 13 8.46 4.51 -11.53
N VAL A 14 8.70 3.78 -12.62
CA VAL A 14 8.75 4.32 -13.98
C VAL A 14 7.63 3.68 -14.80
N ALA A 15 6.86 4.50 -15.52
CA ALA A 15 5.85 4.00 -16.43
C ALA A 15 6.50 3.55 -17.75
N ASN A 16 6.32 2.29 -18.12
CA ASN A 16 6.82 1.75 -19.39
C ASN A 16 6.04 2.25 -20.60
N GLU A 17 4.80 2.69 -20.38
CA GLU A 17 3.87 3.20 -21.39
C GLU A 17 3.11 4.42 -20.86
N ARG A 18 2.29 5.04 -21.70
CA ARG A 18 1.42 6.15 -21.27
C ARG A 18 0.36 5.65 -20.30
N VAL A 19 0.37 6.20 -19.08
CA VAL A 19 -0.59 5.88 -18.02
C VAL A 19 -1.18 7.15 -17.42
N ILE A 20 -2.39 7.03 -16.89
CA ILE A 20 -3.03 8.06 -16.06
C ILE A 20 -3.06 7.53 -14.64
N CYS A 21 -2.51 8.28 -13.69
CA CYS A 21 -2.49 7.93 -12.28
C CYS A 21 -3.27 8.97 -11.48
N TYR A 22 -4.27 8.52 -10.72
CA TYR A 22 -4.95 9.34 -9.73
C TYR A 22 -4.24 9.21 -8.39
N GLY A 23 -3.71 10.32 -7.89
CA GLY A 23 -3.08 10.38 -6.58
C GLY A 23 -4.11 10.67 -5.49
N LEU A 24 -4.01 9.96 -4.37
CA LEU A 24 -4.65 10.32 -3.11
C LEU A 24 -3.53 10.59 -2.10
N GLY A 25 -3.40 11.83 -1.65
CA GLY A 25 -2.42 12.20 -0.64
C GLY A 25 -2.83 11.71 0.75
N VAL A 26 -1.87 11.66 1.66
CA VAL A 26 -2.07 11.10 3.00
C VAL A 26 -2.94 12.04 3.84
N GLU A 27 -2.67 13.34 3.74
CA GLU A 27 -3.45 14.38 4.40
C GLU A 27 -4.89 14.41 3.92
N GLU A 28 -5.13 14.36 2.60
CA GLU A 28 -6.49 14.32 2.05
C GLU A 28 -7.23 13.05 2.46
N LEU A 29 -6.53 11.91 2.56
CA LEU A 29 -7.12 10.68 3.08
C LEU A 29 -7.47 10.82 4.56
N HIS A 30 -6.64 11.48 5.38
CA HIS A 30 -6.96 11.74 6.79
C HIS A 30 -8.19 12.64 6.93
N GLU A 31 -8.29 13.72 6.16
CA GLU A 31 -9.47 14.60 6.14
C GLU A 31 -10.73 13.84 5.72
N LEU A 32 -10.64 13.03 4.67
CA LEU A 32 -11.75 12.20 4.19
C LEU A 32 -12.20 11.20 5.27
N SER A 33 -11.26 10.65 6.02
CA SER A 33 -11.52 9.66 7.07
C SER A 33 -12.16 10.28 8.30
N ALA A 34 -11.93 11.57 8.57
CA ALA A 34 -12.63 12.28 9.63
C ALA A 34 -14.13 12.41 9.35
N ALA A 35 -14.51 12.62 8.08
CA ALA A 35 -15.91 12.67 7.64
C ALA A 35 -16.51 11.27 7.42
N HIS A 36 -15.71 10.32 6.95
CA HIS A 36 -16.14 8.98 6.57
C HIS A 36 -15.17 7.89 7.08
N PRO A 37 -15.23 7.52 8.37
CA PRO A 37 -14.27 6.60 8.99
C PRO A 37 -14.14 5.23 8.32
N ASN A 38 -15.23 4.73 7.73
CA ASN A 38 -15.26 3.43 7.05
C ASN A 38 -14.32 3.36 5.83
N ILE A 39 -13.96 4.50 5.24
CA ILE A 39 -13.02 4.55 4.12
C ILE A 39 -11.63 4.12 4.57
N MET A 40 -11.13 4.68 5.68
CA MET A 40 -9.83 4.29 6.24
C MET A 40 -9.82 2.81 6.63
N ILE A 41 -10.88 2.33 7.29
CA ILE A 41 -11.00 0.91 7.69
C ILE A 41 -10.89 0.00 6.46
N THR A 42 -11.59 0.35 5.38
CA THR A 42 -11.59 -0.42 4.14
C THR A 42 -10.21 -0.44 3.49
N ILE A 43 -9.56 0.72 3.38
CA ILE A 43 -8.21 0.83 2.79
C ILE A 43 -7.20 0.03 3.61
N LEU A 44 -7.17 0.20 4.93
CA LEU A 44 -6.25 -0.52 5.81
C LEU A 44 -6.49 -2.03 5.79
N SER A 45 -7.74 -2.48 5.72
CA SER A 45 -8.08 -3.91 5.59
C SER A 45 -7.51 -4.50 4.30
N ASN A 46 -7.67 -3.79 3.19
CA ASN A 46 -7.15 -4.22 1.89
C ASN A 46 -5.61 -4.26 1.89
N LEU A 47 -4.95 -3.24 2.44
CA LEU A 47 -3.49 -3.20 2.55
C LEU A 47 -2.94 -4.34 3.41
N THR A 48 -3.57 -4.61 4.56
CA THR A 48 -3.16 -5.69 5.47
C THR A 48 -3.23 -7.06 4.79
N ARG A 49 -4.27 -7.30 3.99
CA ARG A 49 -4.42 -8.53 3.21
C ARG A 49 -3.30 -8.66 2.18
N GLU A 50 -3.06 -7.62 1.39
CA GLU A 50 -1.99 -7.58 0.39
C GLU A 50 -0.61 -7.89 1.00
N PHE A 51 -0.28 -7.33 2.17
CA PHE A 51 0.98 -7.63 2.83
C PHE A 51 1.06 -9.06 3.35
N SER A 52 -0.04 -9.58 3.89
CA SER A 52 -0.10 -10.98 4.33
C SER A 52 0.14 -11.94 3.17
N GLU A 53 -0.40 -11.65 1.99
CA GLU A 53 -0.18 -12.42 0.77
C GLU A 53 1.27 -12.32 0.29
N ARG A 54 1.85 -11.11 0.23
CA ARG A 54 3.26 -10.91 -0.15
C ARG A 54 4.25 -11.59 0.80
N LEU A 55 4.01 -11.51 2.11
CA LEU A 55 4.84 -12.18 3.11
C LEU A 55 4.79 -13.71 2.96
N ARG A 56 3.60 -14.26 2.69
CA ARG A 56 3.46 -15.69 2.45
C ARG A 56 4.25 -16.13 1.22
N HIS A 57 4.16 -15.39 0.11
CA HIS A 57 4.94 -15.68 -1.09
C HIS A 57 6.45 -15.59 -0.86
N ALA A 58 6.92 -14.55 -0.17
CA ALA A 58 8.34 -14.42 0.17
C ALA A 58 8.83 -15.60 1.03
N ASN A 59 8.03 -16.03 2.01
CA ASN A 59 8.36 -17.20 2.84
C ASN A 59 8.38 -18.51 2.04
N GLU A 60 7.45 -18.70 1.10
CA GLU A 60 7.41 -19.86 0.20
C GLU A 60 8.67 -19.90 -0.70
N GLU A 61 9.08 -18.77 -1.27
CA GLU A 61 10.30 -18.69 -2.08
C GLU A 61 11.57 -19.03 -1.28
N ILE A 62 11.67 -18.56 -0.03
CA ILE A 62 12.80 -18.87 0.86
C ILE A 62 12.82 -20.35 1.22
N SER A 63 11.66 -20.95 1.53
CA SER A 63 11.57 -22.37 1.92
C SER A 63 11.97 -23.33 0.80
N VAL A 64 11.94 -22.91 -0.47
CA VAL A 64 12.39 -23.72 -1.62
C VAL A 64 13.92 -23.73 -1.74
N LEU A 65 14.61 -22.78 -1.09
CA LEU A 65 16.06 -22.63 -1.11
C LEU A 65 16.75 -23.33 0.08
N GLU A 66 15.99 -23.84 1.06
CA GLU A 66 16.47 -24.66 2.20
C GLU A 66 16.30 -26.16 1.93
#